data_AF-A0A1Q5CLN3-F1
#
_entry.id   AF-A0A1Q5CLN3-F1
#
_cell.length_a   1.000
_cell.length_b   1.000
_cell.length_c   1.000
_cell.angle_alpha   90.00
_cell.angle_beta   90.00
_cell.angle_gamma   90.00
#
_symmetry.space_group_name_H-M   'P 1'
#
loop_
_entity.id
_entity.type
_entity.pdbx_description
1 polymer ?
#
loop_
_entity_poly.entity_id
_entity_poly.type
_entity_poly.pdbx_seq_one_letter_code
_entity_poly.pdbx_strand_id
1 'polypeptide(L)'
;MAVVATAAAALATTTMVTAPTASADSRRGCDWPRVCFYLTSSDWDDDDPTAAFQDVTTSYQNLGSRSRGANYVVNTRNDDRVYLRYIHNGTGATSYLCVDPNHNQTFSNTFTVTGIRIDTASSC
;
A
#
# COMPACT_ATOMS: atom_id res chain seq x y z
N MET A 1 -40.82 -43.93 -44.45
CA MET A 1 -40.02 -42.93 -45.21
C MET A 1 -40.61 -41.57 -44.91
N ALA A 2 -39.92 -40.48 -44.55
CA ALA A 2 -38.53 -40.19 -44.25
C ALA A 2 -38.56 -38.86 -43.42
N VAL A 3 -37.93 -38.83 -42.24
CA VAL A 3 -36.71 -38.08 -41.87
C VAL A 3 -36.89 -36.55 -41.63
N VAL A 4 -36.58 -36.21 -40.37
CA VAL A 4 -36.31 -34.93 -39.67
C VAL A 4 -35.33 -33.99 -40.40
N ALA A 5 -35.43 -32.67 -40.18
CA ALA A 5 -34.30 -31.71 -39.96
C ALA A 5 -34.69 -30.26 -40.35
N THR A 6 -34.26 -29.16 -39.73
CA THR A 6 -33.46 -28.85 -38.52
C THR A 6 -33.60 -27.34 -38.30
N ALA A 7 -33.83 -26.90 -37.06
CA ALA A 7 -33.63 -25.49 -36.69
C ALA A 7 -32.17 -25.27 -36.33
N ALA A 8 -31.46 -24.42 -37.09
CA ALA A 8 -30.08 -24.04 -36.79
C ALA A 8 -30.10 -22.80 -35.86
N ALA A 9 -29.86 -23.02 -34.56
CA ALA A 9 -29.54 -21.94 -33.63
C ALA A 9 -28.04 -21.66 -33.69
N ALA A 10 -27.66 -20.46 -34.12
CA ALA A 10 -26.28 -20.00 -34.10
C ALA A 10 -25.85 -19.69 -32.66
N LEU A 11 -24.91 -20.46 -32.13
CA LEU A 11 -24.26 -20.21 -30.84
C LEU A 11 -23.17 -19.15 -31.03
N ALA A 12 -23.40 -17.95 -30.50
CA ALA A 12 -22.37 -16.91 -30.41
C ALA A 12 -21.36 -17.30 -29.33
N THR A 13 -20.13 -17.65 -29.73
CA THR A 13 -19.02 -17.93 -28.83
C THR A 13 -18.43 -16.60 -28.34
N THR A 14 -18.78 -16.20 -27.12
CA THR A 14 -18.10 -15.09 -26.44
C THR A 14 -16.68 -15.51 -26.10
N THR A 15 -15.71 -14.98 -26.84
CA THR A 15 -14.28 -15.09 -26.52
C THR A 15 -14.01 -14.31 -25.23
N MET A 16 -13.67 -15.03 -24.15
CA MET A 16 -13.19 -14.42 -22.91
C MET A 16 -11.83 -13.78 -23.20
N VAL A 17 -11.80 -12.46 -23.33
CA VAL A 17 -10.56 -11.69 -23.37
C VAL A 17 -9.95 -11.75 -21.96
N THR A 18 -8.92 -12.57 -21.78
CA THR A 18 -8.08 -12.52 -20.58
C THR A 18 -7.34 -11.20 -20.59
N ALA A 19 -7.81 -10.24 -19.79
CA ALA A 19 -7.06 -9.01 -19.55
C ALA A 19 -5.68 -9.37 -18.96
N PRO A 20 -4.58 -8.73 -19.39
CA PRO A 20 -3.29 -8.95 -18.78
C PRO A 20 -3.38 -8.60 -17.29
N THR A 21 -2.82 -9.46 -16.43
CA THR A 21 -2.58 -9.10 -15.03
C THR A 21 -1.62 -7.92 -15.02
N ALA A 22 -2.08 -6.75 -14.58
CA ALA A 22 -1.19 -5.63 -14.32
C ALA A 22 -0.21 -6.08 -13.22
N SER A 23 1.03 -6.39 -13.60
CA SER A 23 2.12 -6.59 -12.65
C SER A 23 2.45 -5.22 -12.08
N ALA A 24 1.87 -4.89 -10.93
CA ALA A 24 2.39 -3.79 -10.13
C ALA A 24 3.80 -4.21 -9.68
N ASP A 25 4.80 -3.37 -9.95
CA ASP A 25 6.11 -3.51 -9.31
C ASP A 25 5.89 -3.38 -7.79
N SER A 26 5.88 -4.53 -7.10
CA SER A 26 5.66 -4.58 -5.66
C SER A 26 7.01 -4.42 -4.96
N ARG A 27 7.39 -3.18 -4.69
CA ARG A 27 8.58 -2.90 -3.89
C ARG A 27 8.33 -3.34 -2.47
N ARG A 28 9.04 -4.37 -2.00
CA ARG A 28 8.85 -4.96 -0.66
C ARG A 28 7.45 -5.54 -0.42
N GLY A 29 6.82 -6.07 -1.47
CA GLY A 29 5.41 -6.49 -1.43
C GLY A 29 4.41 -5.34 -1.25
N CYS A 30 4.87 -4.09 -1.31
CA CYS A 30 4.02 -2.92 -1.33
C CYS A 30 3.66 -2.53 -2.77
N ASP A 31 2.41 -2.73 -3.14
CA ASP A 31 1.93 -2.34 -4.47
C ASP A 31 1.83 -0.82 -4.60
N TRP A 32 2.23 -0.29 -5.76
CA TRP A 32 1.92 1.09 -6.14
C TRP A 32 0.40 1.30 -6.29
N PRO A 33 -0.21 2.43 -5.86
CA PRO A 33 0.37 3.64 -5.24
C PRO A 33 0.19 3.67 -3.71
N ARG A 34 0.60 2.62 -2.99
CA ARG A 34 0.36 2.50 -1.55
C ARG A 34 1.55 2.97 -0.70
N VAL A 35 1.21 3.28 0.55
CA VAL A 35 2.17 3.47 1.63
C VAL A 35 2.01 2.31 2.58
N CYS A 36 3.02 1.45 2.66
CA CYS A 36 2.95 0.21 3.43
C CYS A 36 3.74 0.31 4.73
N PHE A 37 3.24 -0.38 5.73
CA PHE A 37 3.80 -0.45 7.08
C PHE A 37 4.16 -1.90 7.39
N TYR A 38 5.26 -2.07 8.13
CA TYR A 38 5.78 -3.37 8.56
C TYR A 38 6.05 -3.26 10.06
N LEU A 39 5.34 -4.07 10.87
CA LEU A 39 5.44 -3.98 12.32
C LEU A 39 6.78 -4.48 12.82
N THR A 40 7.33 -5.49 12.18
CA THR A 40 8.55 -6.18 12.61
C THR A 40 9.58 -6.23 11.48
N SER A 41 10.82 -6.58 11.83
CA SER A 41 11.84 -6.88 10.84
C SER A 41 11.54 -8.15 10.05
N SER A 42 10.83 -9.11 10.65
CA SER A 42 10.38 -10.31 9.94
C SER A 42 9.39 -9.96 8.82
N ASP A 43 8.37 -9.13 9.11
CA ASP A 43 7.42 -8.66 8.09
C ASP A 43 8.15 -7.96 6.93
N TRP A 44 9.22 -7.21 7.25
CA TRP A 44 10.05 -6.52 6.27
C TRP A 44 10.88 -7.49 5.41
N ASP A 45 11.53 -8.47 6.04
CA ASP A 45 12.38 -9.44 5.36
C ASP A 45 11.56 -10.41 4.49
N ASP A 46 10.32 -10.69 4.89
CA ASP A 46 9.35 -11.52 4.15
C ASP A 46 8.59 -10.73 3.07
N ASP A 47 8.87 -9.42 2.91
CA ASP A 47 8.16 -8.52 1.99
C ASP A 47 6.63 -8.56 2.20
N ASP A 48 6.15 -8.73 3.44
CA ASP A 48 4.72 -8.87 3.79
C ASP A 48 4.23 -7.66 4.61
N PRO A 49 3.65 -6.62 3.97
CA PRO A 49 3.20 -5.43 4.67
C PRO A 49 1.99 -5.73 5.57
N THR A 50 2.09 -5.33 6.83
CA THR A 50 1.03 -5.55 7.81
C THR A 50 -0.18 -4.63 7.59
N ALA A 51 0.03 -3.46 6.99
CA ALA A 51 -1.02 -2.51 6.62
C ALA A 51 -0.60 -1.61 5.45
N ALA A 52 -1.56 -1.08 4.71
CA ALA A 52 -1.33 -0.17 3.61
C ALA A 52 -2.37 0.95 3.54
N PHE A 53 -1.93 2.13 3.09
CA PHE A 53 -2.76 3.33 2.94
C PHE A 53 -2.55 3.92 1.54
N GLN A 54 -3.57 4.52 0.95
CA GLN A 54 -3.48 5.11 -0.39
C GLN A 54 -4.18 6.46 -0.54
N ASP A 55 -5.03 6.83 0.42
CA ASP A 55 -5.86 8.02 0.30
C ASP A 55 -5.09 9.26 0.74
N VAL A 56 -5.08 10.28 -0.12
CA VAL A 56 -4.55 11.62 0.19
C VAL A 56 -5.45 12.27 1.23
N THR A 57 -4.88 12.80 2.31
CA THR A 57 -5.65 13.39 3.40
C THR A 57 -5.12 14.75 3.82
N THR A 58 -6.01 15.67 4.19
CA THR A 58 -5.63 17.01 4.66
C THR A 58 -5.09 17.00 6.10
N SER A 59 -5.37 15.93 6.86
CA SER A 59 -4.95 15.74 8.24
C SER A 59 -4.33 14.36 8.47
N TYR A 60 -3.61 14.20 9.59
CA TYR A 60 -3.10 12.91 10.02
C TYR A 60 -4.23 11.95 10.37
N GLN A 61 -4.17 10.76 9.79
CA GLN A 61 -4.97 9.60 10.17
C GLN A 61 -4.27 8.85 11.31
N ASN A 62 -5.03 8.38 12.29
CA ASN A 62 -4.49 7.55 13.36
C ASN A 62 -4.21 6.14 12.85
N LEU A 63 -3.05 5.58 13.21
CA LEU A 63 -2.70 4.21 12.86
C LEU A 63 -3.41 3.21 13.78
N GLY A 64 -3.88 2.11 13.19
CA GLY A 64 -4.49 0.98 13.89
C GLY A 64 -3.45 -0.02 14.41
N SER A 65 -3.91 -1.11 15.02
CA SER A 65 -3.04 -2.13 15.61
C SER A 65 -2.06 -2.78 14.64
N ARG A 66 -2.39 -2.80 13.33
CA ARG A 66 -1.55 -3.40 12.28
C ARG A 66 -0.49 -2.45 11.70
N SER A 67 -0.52 -1.16 12.03
CA SER A 67 0.43 -0.16 11.50
C SER A 67 1.09 0.68 12.57
N ARG A 68 0.46 0.82 13.74
CA ARG A 68 0.98 1.62 14.85
C ARG A 68 2.24 0.96 15.41
N GLY A 69 3.31 1.72 15.52
CA GLY A 69 4.59 1.23 15.98
C GLY A 69 5.39 0.46 14.93
N ALA A 70 5.08 0.65 13.64
CA ALA A 70 5.83 0.02 12.56
C ALA A 70 7.32 0.33 12.63
N ASN A 71 8.13 -0.71 12.43
CA ASN A 71 9.58 -0.61 12.29
C ASN A 71 9.97 -0.04 10.92
N TYR A 72 9.17 -0.31 9.88
CA TYR A 72 9.45 0.17 8.53
C TYR A 72 8.20 0.74 7.88
N VAL A 73 8.40 1.78 7.08
CA VAL A 73 7.36 2.38 6.25
C VAL A 73 7.91 2.60 4.85
N VAL A 74 7.18 2.19 3.81
CA VAL A 74 7.56 2.35 2.40
C VAL A 74 6.55 3.25 1.72
N ASN A 75 7.03 4.32 1.11
CA ASN A 75 6.25 5.12 0.18
C ASN A 75 6.58 4.63 -1.25
N THR A 76 5.66 3.92 -1.89
CA THR A 76 5.85 3.51 -3.31
C THR A 76 5.32 4.53 -4.28
N ARG A 77 4.69 5.62 -3.81
CA ARG A 77 4.14 6.65 -4.68
C ARG A 77 5.25 7.40 -5.39
N ASN A 78 4.96 7.87 -6.60
CA ASN A 78 5.92 8.55 -7.47
C ASN A 78 5.91 10.08 -7.31
N ASP A 79 4.73 10.64 -7.01
CA ASP A 79 4.51 12.10 -7.03
C ASP A 79 3.90 12.63 -5.73
N ASP A 80 3.78 11.76 -4.71
CA ASP A 80 3.21 12.10 -3.41
C ASP A 80 4.22 11.78 -2.30
N ARG A 81 4.33 12.70 -1.36
CA ARG A 81 5.11 12.53 -0.14
C ARG A 81 4.22 12.04 1.00
N VAL A 82 4.87 11.45 1.99
CA VAL A 82 4.20 10.95 3.18
C VAL A 82 4.75 11.63 4.40
N TYR A 83 3.88 12.19 5.22
CA TYR A 83 4.23 12.58 6.56
C TYR A 83 3.84 11.51 7.57
N LEU A 84 4.80 11.16 8.42
CA LEU A 84 4.62 10.27 9.56
C LEU A 84 4.62 11.08 10.84
N ARG A 85 3.68 10.75 11.73
CA ARG A 85 3.68 11.25 13.11
C ARG A 85 4.15 10.12 14.01
N TYR A 86 5.12 10.40 14.88
CA TYR A 86 5.65 9.42 15.81
C TYR A 86 5.90 10.02 17.19
N ILE A 87 5.97 9.16 18.20
CA ILE A 87 6.22 9.51 19.59
C ILE A 87 7.60 9.01 19.98
N HIS A 88 8.33 9.81 20.76
CA HIS A 88 9.56 9.40 21.46
C HIS A 88 9.17 8.67 22.74
N ASN A 89 9.42 7.37 22.83
CA ASN A 89 8.93 6.55 23.95
C ASN A 89 9.53 6.97 25.31
N GLY A 90 10.75 7.50 25.32
CA GLY A 90 11.41 7.97 26.54
C GLY A 90 10.85 9.29 27.10
N THR A 91 10.23 10.13 26.27
CA THR A 91 9.79 11.48 26.68
C THR A 91 8.29 11.71 26.48
N GLY A 92 7.62 10.89 25.68
CA GLY A 92 6.24 11.09 25.23
C GLY A 92 6.09 12.22 24.19
N ALA A 93 7.18 12.86 23.76
CA ALA A 93 7.13 13.96 22.80
C ALA A 93 6.66 13.47 21.42
N THR A 94 5.80 14.25 20.77
CA THR A 94 5.36 13.99 19.39
C THR A 94 6.31 14.67 18.41
N SER A 95 6.63 13.99 17.33
CA SER A 95 7.45 14.50 16.23
C SER A 95 6.90 14.06 14.88
N TYR A 96 7.39 14.70 13.82
CA TYR A 96 6.93 14.48 12.46
C TYR A 96 8.11 14.30 11.53
N LEU A 97 7.97 13.39 10.56
CA LEU A 97 8.98 13.09 9.56
C LEU A 97 8.32 13.05 8.19
N CYS A 98 9.01 13.56 7.19
CA CYS A 98 8.60 13.43 5.80
C CYS A 98 9.36 12.28 5.12
N VAL A 99 8.67 11.53 4.28
CA VAL A 99 9.21 10.44 3.45
C VAL A 99 8.92 10.78 2.01
N ASP A 100 9.99 10.97 1.24
CA ASP A 100 9.92 11.28 -0.18
C ASP A 100 9.23 10.17 -0.99
N PRO A 101 8.74 10.49 -2.20
CA PRO A 101 8.33 9.49 -3.17
C PRO A 101 9.39 8.41 -3.36
N ASN A 102 8.98 7.15 -3.51
CA ASN A 102 9.87 6.01 -3.69
C ASN A 102 10.93 5.81 -2.59
N HIS A 103 10.76 6.38 -1.39
CA HIS A 103 11.65 6.18 -0.25
C HIS A 103 11.01 5.34 0.85
N ASN A 104 11.85 4.83 1.75
CA ASN A 104 11.42 4.15 2.95
C ASN A 104 11.96 4.86 4.20
N GLN A 105 11.32 4.60 5.33
CA GLN A 105 11.84 4.99 6.63
C GLN A 105 11.84 3.86 7.63
N THR A 106 12.84 3.90 8.50
CA THR A 106 13.07 2.90 9.55
C THR A 106 12.98 3.56 10.91
N PHE A 107 12.28 2.91 11.84
CA PHE A 107 12.14 3.32 13.22
C PHE A 107 12.77 2.28 14.14
N SER A 108 13.56 2.75 15.11
CA SER A 108 13.98 1.94 16.25
C SER A 108 12.86 1.80 17.29
N ASN A 109 13.00 0.84 18.19
CA ASN A 109 12.08 0.60 19.32
C ASN A 109 11.95 1.78 20.32
N THR A 110 12.78 2.82 20.19
CA THR A 110 12.68 4.08 20.95
C THR A 110 11.58 5.00 20.44
N PHE A 111 11.03 4.72 19.25
CA PHE A 111 9.98 5.50 18.63
C PHE A 111 8.72 4.66 18.45
N THR A 112 7.58 5.33 18.31
CA THR A 112 6.33 4.67 17.96
C THR A 112 5.60 5.51 16.93
N VAL A 113 5.48 4.98 15.71
CA VAL A 113 4.69 5.62 14.65
C VAL A 113 3.21 5.54 15.02
N THR A 114 2.50 6.67 14.92
CA THR A 114 1.12 6.81 15.38
C THR A 114 0.18 7.43 14.36
N GLY A 115 0.71 8.03 13.30
CA GLY A 115 -0.13 8.64 12.29
C GLY A 115 0.54 8.75 10.93
N ILE A 116 -0.29 8.87 9.91
CA ILE A 116 0.11 9.08 8.51
C ILE A 116 -0.73 10.20 7.90
N ARG A 117 -0.11 11.01 7.05
CA ARG A 117 -0.77 11.92 6.12
C ARG A 117 -0.08 11.80 4.76
N ILE A 118 -0.85 11.57 3.70
CA ILE A 118 -0.34 11.52 2.34
C ILE A 118 -0.71 12.85 1.67
N ASP A 119 0.29 13.53 1.09
CA ASP A 119 0.14 14.84 0.46
C ASP A 119 0.61 14.79 -1.00
N THR A 120 -0.11 15.48 -1.89
CA THR A 120 0.30 15.63 -3.30
C THR A 120 1.40 16.66 -3.46
N ALA A 121 2.63 16.19 -3.32
CA ALA A 121 3.86 16.93 -3.56
C ALA A 121 4.99 15.94 -3.82
N SER A 122 5.83 16.23 -4.82
CA SER A 122 6.89 15.34 -5.28
C SER A 122 8.18 15.38 -4.45
N SER A 123 8.19 16.12 -3.32
CA SER A 123 9.35 16.20 -2.43
C SER A 123 8.99 16.65 -1.00
N CYS A 124 9.80 16.17 -0.07
CA CYS A 124 10.02 16.75 1.24
C CYS A 124 10.95 17.98 1.13
#